data_AF-A0A1B9N7E8-F1
#
_entry.id   AF-A0A1B9N7E8-F1
#
_cell.length_a   1.000
_cell.length_b   1.000
_cell.length_c   1.000
_cell.angle_alpha   90.00
_cell.angle_beta   90.00
_cell.angle_gamma   90.00
#
_symmetry.space_group_name_H-M   'P 1'
#
loop_
_entity.id
_entity.type
_entity.pdbx_description
1 polymer ?
#
loop_
_entity_poly.entity_id
_entity_poly.type
_entity_poly.pdbx_seq_one_letter_code
_entity_poly.pdbx_strand_id
1 'polypeptide(L)'
;MKKYLFTLLGCFLLTGCGDEMPPKCDSKDAENILKEIYTREGFKKPTIVNQKTLRTDNDNKQYLCQAYLQEATLMKSGSFKYSITWQDKQQKIFYVQLID
;
A
#
# COMPACT_ATOMS: atom_id res chain seq x y z
N MET A 1 0.98 16.03 -13.17
CA MET A 1 0.74 14.91 -12.23
C MET A 1 1.98 14.72 -11.39
N LYS A 2 1.91 15.01 -10.08
CA LYS A 2 3.03 14.80 -9.15
C LYS A 2 3.06 13.31 -8.77
N LYS A 3 4.12 12.60 -9.14
CA LYS A 3 4.33 11.20 -8.72
C LYS A 3 4.94 11.22 -7.32
N TYR A 4 4.19 10.82 -6.31
CA TYR A 4 4.69 10.71 -4.95
C TYR A 4 5.23 9.29 -4.73
N LEU A 5 6.55 9.15 -4.61
CA LEU A 5 7.21 7.90 -4.26
C LEU A 5 7.55 7.97 -2.77
N PHE A 6 6.72 7.35 -1.93
CA PHE A 6 6.98 7.26 -0.49
C PHE A 6 7.73 5.95 -0.19
N THR A 7 9.00 6.07 0.17
CA THR A 7 9.84 4.97 0.64
C THR A 7 9.77 4.92 2.16
N LEU A 8 9.11 3.91 2.74
CA LEU A 8 9.14 3.66 4.17
C LEU A 8 10.10 2.50 4.45
N LEU A 9 11.22 2.82 5.11
CA LEU A 9 12.25 1.87 5.53
C LEU A 9 11.77 1.14 6.80
N GLY A 10 10.93 0.11 6.64
CA GLY A 10 10.48 -0.73 7.74
C GLY A 10 11.49 -1.84 8.04
N CYS A 11 12.39 -1.63 9.00
CA CYS A 11 13.28 -2.69 9.51
C CYS A 11 12.49 -3.72 10.32
N PHE A 12 11.95 -4.75 9.68
CA PHE A 12 11.41 -5.94 10.35
C PHE A 12 12.28 -7.17 10.06
N LEU A 13 13.15 -7.49 11.03
CA LEU A 13 13.86 -8.76 11.11
C LEU A 13 12.88 -9.86 11.55
N LEU A 14 12.10 -10.40 10.62
CA LEU A 14 11.40 -11.66 10.80
C LEU A 14 11.97 -12.67 9.81
N THR A 15 12.74 -13.63 10.32
CA THR A 15 13.19 -14.83 9.61
C THR A 15 11.98 -15.68 9.25
N GLY A 16 11.44 -15.43 8.06
CA GLY A 16 10.46 -16.29 7.40
C GLY A 16 10.97 -16.53 6.01
N CYS A 17 11.20 -17.80 5.67
CA CYS A 17 11.52 -18.24 4.33
C CYS A 17 10.45 -17.77 3.35
N GLY A 18 10.89 -17.09 2.29
CA GLY A 18 10.41 -17.39 0.94
C GLY A 18 9.00 -16.96 0.55
N ASP A 19 8.66 -15.68 0.69
CA ASP A 19 7.67 -15.12 -0.24
C ASP A 19 8.41 -14.32 -1.32
N GLU A 20 8.27 -14.75 -2.57
CA GLU A 20 8.80 -14.02 -3.72
C GLU A 20 8.08 -12.69 -3.93
N MET A 21 6.86 -12.59 -3.43
CA MET A 21 5.95 -11.47 -3.61
C MET A 21 6.02 -10.51 -2.41
N PRO A 22 5.78 -9.20 -2.63
CA PRO A 22 5.65 -8.23 -1.56
C PRO A 22 4.44 -8.54 -0.67
N PRO A 23 4.24 -7.83 0.44
CA PRO A 23 3.03 -8.00 1.24
C PRO A 23 1.75 -7.85 0.41
N LYS A 24 0.73 -8.65 0.73
CA LYS A 24 -0.56 -8.63 0.04
C LYS A 24 -1.29 -7.30 0.24
N CYS A 25 -2.29 -7.04 -0.62
CA CYS A 25 -3.09 -5.82 -0.62
C CYS A 25 -3.74 -5.49 0.73
N ASP A 26 -4.15 -6.51 1.48
CA ASP A 26 -4.80 -6.45 2.79
C ASP A 26 -3.81 -6.57 3.97
N SER A 27 -2.50 -6.51 3.70
CA SER A 27 -1.50 -6.50 4.78
C SER A 27 -1.59 -5.22 5.61
N LYS A 28 -1.39 -5.37 6.92
CA LYS A 28 -1.38 -4.25 7.87
C LYS A 28 -0.31 -3.20 7.51
N ASP A 29 0.83 -3.64 7.00
CA ASP A 29 1.92 -2.75 6.63
C ASP A 29 1.53 -1.85 5.44
N ALA A 30 0.90 -2.42 4.40
CA ALA A 30 0.39 -1.64 3.28
C ALA A 30 -0.73 -0.69 3.71
N GLU A 31 -1.64 -1.13 4.59
CA GLU A 31 -2.70 -0.28 5.13
C GLU A 31 -2.13 0.92 5.91
N ASN A 32 -1.10 0.71 6.73
CA ASN A 32 -0.44 1.78 7.48
C ASN A 32 0.21 2.81 6.55
N ILE A 33 0.93 2.36 5.52
CA ILE A 33 1.54 3.26 4.51
C ILE A 33 0.46 4.09 3.81
N LEU A 34 -0.65 3.46 3.40
CA LEU A 34 -1.76 4.17 2.76
C LEU A 34 -2.39 5.21 3.69
N LYS A 35 -2.60 4.88 4.96
CA LYS A 35 -3.10 5.83 5.96
C LYS A 35 -2.16 7.02 6.12
N GLU A 36 -0.85 6.79 6.14
CA GLU A 36 0.14 7.88 6.18
C GLU A 36 0.07 8.76 4.94
N ILE A 37 -0.03 8.17 3.74
CA ILE A 37 -0.19 8.90 2.48
C ILE A 37 -1.42 9.82 2.58
N TYR A 38 -2.59 9.27 2.90
CA TYR A 38 -3.81 10.09 2.99
C TYR A 38 -3.79 11.10 4.13
N THR A 39 -3.14 10.78 5.25
CA THR A 39 -2.95 11.76 6.34
C THR A 39 -2.14 12.96 5.87
N ARG A 40 -1.06 12.73 5.09
CA ARG A 40 -0.27 13.82 4.48
C ARG A 40 -1.07 14.62 3.44
N GLU A 41 -1.99 13.98 2.73
CA GLU A 41 -2.95 14.64 1.82
C GLU A 41 -4.10 15.35 2.55
N GLY A 42 -4.10 15.38 3.89
CA GLY A 42 -5.02 16.17 4.72
C GLY A 42 -6.24 15.42 5.27
N PHE A 43 -6.31 14.09 5.15
CA PHE A 43 -7.34 13.28 5.79
C PHE A 43 -7.00 13.09 7.27
N LYS A 44 -7.91 13.45 8.19
CA LYS A 44 -7.59 13.42 9.64
C LYS A 44 -7.62 12.02 10.24
N LYS A 45 -8.53 11.17 9.75
CA LYS A 45 -8.74 9.80 10.22
C LYS A 45 -9.16 8.91 9.05
N PRO A 46 -8.26 8.65 8.09
CA PRO A 46 -8.58 7.81 6.95
C PRO A 46 -8.81 6.36 7.40
N THR A 47 -9.97 5.83 7.06
CA THR A 47 -10.30 4.40 7.19
C THR A 47 -10.20 3.77 5.82
N ILE A 48 -9.44 2.69 5.71
CA ILE A 48 -9.29 1.92 4.48
C ILE A 48 -10.07 0.63 4.67
N VAL A 49 -10.96 0.33 3.74
CA VAL A 49 -11.79 -0.88 3.76
C VAL A 49 -11.84 -1.53 2.40
N ASN A 50 -12.32 -2.78 2.36
CA ASN A 50 -12.53 -3.54 1.13
C ASN A 50 -11.28 -3.64 0.24
N GLN A 51 -10.11 -3.80 0.87
CA GLN A 51 -8.85 -4.06 0.18
C GLN A 51 -8.95 -5.39 -0.57
N LYS A 52 -8.66 -5.38 -1.87
CA LYS A 52 -8.64 -6.58 -2.71
C LYS A 52 -7.54 -6.51 -3.76
N THR A 53 -7.01 -7.67 -4.11
CA THR A 53 -6.10 -7.82 -5.24
C THR A 53 -6.90 -7.83 -6.54
N LEU A 54 -6.59 -6.90 -7.44
CA LEU A 54 -7.12 -6.87 -8.80
C LEU A 54 -6.30 -7.74 -9.75
N ARG A 55 -4.97 -7.67 -9.61
CA ARG A 55 -4.02 -8.41 -10.45
C ARG A 55 -2.75 -8.69 -9.67
N THR A 56 -2.17 -9.86 -9.94
CA THR A 56 -0.83 -10.23 -9.51
C THR A 56 0.08 -10.23 -10.73
N ASP A 57 1.19 -9.50 -10.66
CA ASP A 57 2.26 -9.56 -11.64
C ASP A 57 3.46 -10.29 -11.01
N ASN A 58 3.63 -11.56 -11.37
CA ASN A 58 4.68 -12.41 -10.84
C ASN A 58 6.06 -12.10 -11.42
N ASP A 59 6.12 -11.43 -12.58
CA ASP A 59 7.39 -11.10 -13.24
C ASP A 59 7.99 -9.86 -12.58
N ASN A 60 7.15 -8.84 -12.38
CA ASN A 60 7.53 -7.60 -11.70
C ASN A 60 7.39 -7.66 -10.18
N LYS A 61 6.99 -8.83 -9.64
CA LYS A 61 6.73 -9.06 -8.20
C LYS A 61 5.89 -7.94 -7.60
N GLN A 62 4.73 -7.70 -8.20
CA GLN A 62 3.84 -6.60 -7.88
C GLN A 62 2.41 -7.09 -7.65
N TYR A 63 1.73 -6.48 -6.67
CA TYR A 63 0.28 -6.54 -6.56
C TYR A 63 -0.34 -5.24 -7.05
N LEU A 64 -1.36 -5.34 -7.88
CA LEU A 64 -2.29 -4.25 -8.17
C LEU A 64 -3.53 -4.45 -7.30
N CYS A 65 -3.86 -3.43 -6.52
CA CYS A 65 -4.86 -3.46 -5.48
C CYS A 65 -5.95 -2.41 -5.72
N GLN A 66 -7.12 -2.65 -5.13
CA GLN A 66 -8.18 -1.66 -4.98
C GLN A 66 -8.63 -1.63 -3.52
N ALA A 67 -8.94 -0.45 -3.02
CA ALA A 67 -9.58 -0.28 -1.73
C ALA A 67 -10.60 0.88 -1.78
N TYR A 68 -11.32 1.05 -0.68
CA TYR A 68 -12.23 2.17 -0.47
C TYR A 68 -11.74 3.00 0.71
N LEU A 69 -11.56 4.29 0.48
CA LEU A 69 -11.20 5.27 1.50
C LEU A 69 -12.49 5.85 2.09
N GLN A 70 -12.53 5.98 3.41
CA GLN A 70 -13.57 6.69 4.14
C GLN A 70 -12.93 7.66 5.12
N GLU A 71 -13.43 8.89 5.16
CA GLU A 71 -13.15 9.81 6.25
C GLU A 71 -14.45 10.44 6.73
N ALA A 72 -14.87 10.05 7.94
CA ALA A 72 -16.11 10.52 8.54
C ALA A 72 -16.15 12.05 8.72
N THR A 73 -14.99 12.67 9.00
CA THR A 73 -14.93 14.10 9.34
C THR A 73 -15.21 15.02 8.16
N LEU A 74 -14.70 14.70 6.97
CA LEU A 74 -14.90 15.53 5.76
C LEU A 74 -15.96 14.95 4.82
N MET A 75 -16.62 13.85 5.21
CA MET A 75 -17.50 13.05 4.33
C MET A 75 -16.84 12.71 2.98
N LYS A 76 -15.52 12.60 2.96
CA LYS A 76 -14.76 12.21 1.78
C LYS A 76 -14.71 10.70 1.71
N SER A 77 -15.15 10.15 0.59
CA SER A 77 -15.05 8.71 0.35
C SER A 77 -14.88 8.41 -1.13
N GLY A 78 -14.27 7.27 -1.43
CA GLY A 78 -14.02 6.89 -2.81
C GLY A 78 -13.21 5.61 -2.94
N SER A 79 -13.38 4.93 -4.06
CA SER A 79 -12.47 3.86 -4.45
C SER A 79 -11.18 4.43 -5.02
N PHE A 80 -10.07 3.78 -4.69
CA PHE A 80 -8.76 4.10 -5.27
C PHE A 80 -8.01 2.81 -5.59
N LYS A 81 -7.07 2.91 -6.53
CA LYS A 81 -6.15 1.82 -6.86
C LYS A 81 -4.75 2.16 -6.38
N TYR A 82 -4.00 1.12 -6.07
CA TYR A 82 -2.61 1.24 -5.66
C TYR A 82 -1.84 -0.02 -6.04
N SER A 83 -0.53 0.10 -6.18
CA SER A 83 0.36 -1.05 -6.29
C SER A 83 1.21 -1.23 -5.05
N ILE A 84 1.56 -2.48 -4.76
CA ILE A 84 2.59 -2.85 -3.80
C ILE A 84 3.71 -3.53 -4.58
N THR A 85 4.94 -3.06 -4.42
CA THR A 85 6.10 -3.56 -5.18
C THR A 85 7.33 -3.61 -4.30
N TRP A 86 8.15 -4.64 -4.46
CA TRP A 86 9.44 -4.70 -3.80
C TRP A 86 10.35 -3.54 -4.25
N GLN A 87 11.03 -2.93 -3.30
CA GLN A 87 12.17 -2.05 -3.54
C GLN A 87 13.47 -2.84 -3.36
N ASP A 88 13.58 -3.56 -2.25
CA ASP A 88 14.66 -4.49 -1.94
C ASP A 88 14.07 -5.74 -1.29
N LYS A 89 14.03 -6.84 -2.04
CA LYS A 89 13.50 -8.12 -1.58
C LYS A 89 14.34 -8.73 -0.46
N GLN A 90 15.66 -8.56 -0.48
CA GLN A 90 16.55 -9.14 0.53
C GLN A 90 16.33 -8.47 1.89
N GLN A 91 16.12 -7.16 1.88
CA GLN A 91 15.85 -6.37 3.08
C GLN A 91 14.36 -6.28 3.43
N LYS A 92 13.48 -6.91 2.65
CA LYS A 92 12.02 -6.83 2.79
C LYS A 92 11.47 -5.40 2.73
N ILE A 93 12.12 -4.53 1.96
CA ILE A 93 11.68 -3.16 1.74
C ILE A 93 10.77 -3.13 0.52
N PHE A 94 9.56 -2.61 0.68
CA PHE A 94 8.60 -2.43 -0.40
C PHE A 94 8.05 -1.00 -0.36
N TYR A 95 7.45 -0.56 -1.46
CA TYR A 95 6.73 0.71 -1.52
C TYR A 95 5.30 0.50 -1.98
N VAL A 96 4.46 1.46 -1.59
CA VAL A 96 3.06 1.56 -2.05
C VAL A 96 2.94 2.80 -2.91
N GLN A 97 2.31 2.64 -4.08
CA GLN A 97 2.10 3.74 -5.02
C GLN A 97 0.62 3.84 -5.39
N LEU A 98 0.03 5.04 -5.29
CA LEU A 98 -1.32 5.30 -5.80
C LEU A 98 -1.30 5.33 -7.34
N ILE A 99 -2.31 4.70 -7.94
CA ILE A 99 -2.49 4.59 -9.39
C ILE A 99 -3.85 5.24 -9.66
N ASP A 100 -3.85 6.47 -10.15
CA ASP A 100 -5.07 7.21 -10.56
C ASP A 100 -5.96 6.37 -11.49
#